data_AF-A0A422QB61-F1
#
_entry.id   AF-A0A422QB61-F1
#
_cell.length_a   1.000
_cell.length_b   1.000
_cell.length_c   1.000
_cell.angle_alpha   90.00
_cell.angle_beta   90.00
_cell.angle_gamma   90.00
#
_symmetry.space_group_name_H-M   'P 1'
#
loop_
_entity.id
_entity.type
_entity.pdbx_description
1 polymer ?
#
loop_
_entity_poly.entity_id
_entity_poly.type
_entity_poly.pdbx_seq_one_letter_code
_entity_poly.pdbx_strand_id
1 'polypeptide(L)'
;MSNERVLELLRQRRMREVEILLLDPCGSGKSTSTGSISVDAEVSDAEMQDKIYKHLCETQHSAPASAEHICFQYFNPHARQLVDPTEASLLFPSSTIAGSFDFVWPGGEQRKLFVTLLPIPWRALDKLRTVLFNVGGGIRPTVYIEARPYKLAELFRLAQEQAAPCLPDDICRYMANGLKEGIPVLRLISGFTDRTQRVHVVEDEELPQRGGVYVVDVLAELRPGFSRVNVVFYGRRSGEGQLDFPTNIALTDGYEETGEEIVQRVVAKIRATASAEEVGRWIVAVRGGSGVTRTVGPKEVLKRVMQEIDEKLECLTIDRPRSSSRDGVGEARQGVAHSIVI
;
A
#
# COMPACT_ATOMS: atom_id res chain seq x y z
N MET A 1 48.99 28.53 -3.37
CA MET A 1 48.01 27.56 -2.85
C MET A 1 48.37 26.19 -3.38
N SER A 2 48.40 25.14 -2.54
CA SER A 2 48.68 23.78 -3.02
C SER A 2 47.51 23.27 -3.89
N ASN A 3 47.81 22.47 -4.92
CA ASN A 3 46.78 21.88 -5.80
C ASN A 3 45.76 21.05 -5.01
N GLU A 4 46.16 20.45 -3.89
CA GLU A 4 45.28 19.73 -2.97
C GLU A 4 44.23 20.64 -2.34
N ARG A 5 44.61 21.84 -1.87
CA ARG A 5 43.68 22.83 -1.30
C ARG A 5 42.67 23.34 -2.33
N VAL A 6 43.09 23.48 -3.59
CA VAL A 6 42.22 23.88 -4.70
C VAL A 6 41.23 22.77 -5.05
N LEU A 7 41.69 21.52 -5.10
CA LEU A 7 40.83 20.36 -5.34
C LEU A 7 39.82 20.16 -4.20
N GLU A 8 40.22 20.40 -2.95
CA GLU A 8 39.34 20.32 -1.79
C GLU A 8 38.24 21.40 -1.83
N LEU A 9 38.59 22.64 -2.18
CA LEU A 9 37.61 23.72 -2.38
C LEU A 9 36.67 23.46 -3.56
N LEU A 10 37.16 22.87 -4.65
CA LEU A 10 36.33 22.48 -5.80
C LEU A 10 35.39 21.32 -5.46
N ARG A 11 35.83 20.36 -4.64
CA ARG A 11 34.99 19.29 -4.10
C ARG A 11 33.92 19.87 -3.18
N GLN A 12 34.27 20.75 -2.24
CA GLN A 12 33.31 21.42 -1.35
C GLN A 12 32.23 22.20 -2.12
N ARG A 13 32.55 22.78 -3.28
CA ARG A 13 31.57 23.43 -4.17
C ARG A 13 30.63 22.46 -4.89
N ARG A 14 30.99 21.18 -5.00
CA ARG A 14 30.15 20.11 -5.58
C ARG A 14 29.31 19.39 -4.54
N MET A 15 29.66 19.51 -3.27
CA MET A 15 28.91 18.93 -2.17
C MET A 15 27.52 19.58 -2.08
N ARG A 16 26.52 18.74 -1.92
CA ARG A 16 25.12 19.11 -1.73
C ARG A 16 24.72 18.66 -0.33
N GLU A 17 24.10 19.57 0.42
CA GLU A 17 23.45 19.19 1.66
C GLU A 17 22.09 18.57 1.33
N VAL A 18 21.82 17.40 1.91
CA VAL A 18 20.59 16.64 1.70
C VAL A 18 19.98 16.31 3.05
N GLU A 19 18.74 16.72 3.25
CA GLU A 19 17.92 16.32 4.38
C GLU A 19 17.44 14.87 4.20
N ILE A 20 17.64 14.05 5.22
CA ILE A 20 17.27 12.64 5.23
C ILE A 20 15.94 12.46 5.98
N LEU A 21 14.92 12.05 5.23
CA LEU A 21 13.57 11.81 5.72
C LEU A 21 13.29 10.30 5.77
N LEU A 22 13.21 9.73 6.97
CA LEU A 22 12.81 8.33 7.16
C LEU A 22 11.29 8.20 7.04
N LEU A 23 10.84 7.37 6.10
CA LEU A 23 9.43 7.03 5.95
C LEU A 23 8.97 6.06 7.03
N ASP A 24 7.71 6.22 7.43
CA ASP A 24 7.06 5.29 8.34
C ASP A 24 6.88 3.90 7.68
N PRO A 25 7.13 2.81 8.43
CA PRO A 25 6.99 1.45 7.90
C PRO A 25 5.53 1.09 7.59
N CYS A 26 4.56 1.87 8.08
CA CYS A 26 3.14 1.59 7.94
C CYS A 26 2.55 2.00 6.59
N GLY A 27 3.37 2.63 5.72
CA GLY A 27 2.93 3.11 4.42
C GLY A 27 1.91 4.26 4.53
N SER A 28 1.86 4.96 5.67
CA SER A 28 0.95 6.10 5.86
C SER A 28 1.44 7.37 5.19
N GLY A 29 2.68 7.39 4.69
CA GLY A 29 3.28 8.54 4.01
C GLY A 29 3.85 9.58 4.97
N LYS A 30 3.95 9.25 6.26
CA LYS A 30 4.60 10.09 7.26
C LYS A 30 6.10 9.93 7.15
N SER A 31 6.83 11.01 7.44
CA SER A 31 8.28 10.99 7.46
C SER A 31 8.84 11.71 8.68
N THR A 32 9.95 11.20 9.21
CA THR A 32 10.71 11.83 10.29
C THR A 32 12.05 12.32 9.74
N SER A 33 12.34 13.61 9.94
CA SER A 33 13.66 14.16 9.61
C SER A 33 14.69 13.62 10.60
N THR A 34 15.80 13.14 10.06
CA THR A 34 16.95 12.63 10.84
C THR A 34 18.13 13.60 10.79
N GLY A 35 17.95 14.77 10.18
CA GLY A 35 19.01 15.74 9.89
C GLY A 35 19.54 15.63 8.47
N SER A 36 20.69 16.25 8.24
CA SER A 36 21.28 16.43 6.92
C SER A 36 22.65 15.78 6.79
N ILE A 37 22.94 15.26 5.59
CA ILE A 37 24.27 14.79 5.22
C ILE A 37 24.81 15.58 4.04
N SER A 38 26.14 15.68 3.98
CA SER A 38 26.84 16.30 2.86
C SER A 38 27.31 15.23 1.87
N VAL A 39 26.88 15.35 0.62
CA VAL A 39 27.08 14.33 -0.42
C VAL A 39 27.55 14.95 -1.72
N ASP A 40 28.44 14.25 -2.44
CA ASP A 40 28.85 14.67 -3.78
C ASP A 40 27.67 14.45 -4.76
N ALA A 41 27.60 15.28 -5.80
CA ALA A 41 26.61 15.16 -6.86
C ALA A 41 26.73 13.84 -7.65
N GLU A 42 27.91 13.22 -7.67
CA GLU A 42 28.22 11.98 -8.42
C GLU A 42 28.30 10.72 -7.52
N VAL A 43 27.77 10.77 -6.29
CA VAL A 43 27.82 9.63 -5.35
C VAL A 43 26.99 8.44 -5.84
N SER A 44 27.55 7.23 -5.68
CA SER A 44 26.83 5.99 -6.00
C SER A 44 25.81 5.61 -4.92
N ASP A 45 24.82 4.77 -5.28
CA ASP A 45 23.81 4.29 -4.32
C ASP A 45 24.42 3.56 -3.11
N ALA A 46 25.45 2.75 -3.34
CA ALA A 46 26.12 2.01 -2.27
C ALA A 46 26.87 2.94 -1.30
N GLU A 47 27.55 3.96 -1.82
CA GLU A 47 28.20 4.98 -0.99
C GLU A 47 27.18 5.85 -0.26
N MET A 48 26.04 6.13 -0.88
CA MET A 48 24.93 6.84 -0.25
C MET A 48 24.34 6.04 0.91
N GLN A 49 24.09 4.73 0.70
CA GLN A 49 23.64 3.81 1.75
C GLN A 49 24.60 3.79 2.93
N ASP A 50 25.92 3.68 2.69
CA ASP A 50 26.93 3.69 3.76
C ASP A 50 26.95 5.02 4.54
N LYS A 51 26.84 6.16 3.84
CA LYS A 51 26.77 7.49 4.49
C LYS A 51 25.53 7.64 5.36
N ILE A 52 24.37 7.23 4.86
CA ILE A 52 23.11 7.29 5.62
C ILE A 52 23.14 6.31 6.80
N TYR A 53 23.69 5.11 6.60
CA TYR A 53 23.86 4.15 7.69
C TYR A 53 24.64 4.75 8.86
N LYS A 54 25.81 5.33 8.58
CA LYS A 54 26.64 6.03 9.59
C LYS A 54 25.87 7.15 10.28
N HIS A 55 25.19 7.99 9.50
CA HIS A 55 24.36 9.08 10.01
C HIS A 55 23.24 8.60 10.95
N LEU A 56 22.53 7.53 10.58
CA LEU A 56 21.47 6.95 11.40
C LEU A 56 22.01 6.34 12.69
N CYS A 57 23.17 5.68 12.64
CA CYS A 57 23.85 5.17 13.83
C CYS A 57 24.27 6.29 14.80
N GLU A 58 24.77 7.41 14.28
CA GLU A 58 25.24 8.56 15.08
C GLU A 58 24.08 9.34 15.72
N THR A 59 22.96 9.47 15.01
CA THR A 59 21.78 10.22 15.46
C THR A 59 20.87 9.44 16.41
N GLN A 60 21.20 8.18 16.74
CA GLN A 60 20.41 7.27 17.58
C GLN A 60 18.97 7.05 17.09
N HIS A 61 18.70 7.33 15.81
CA HIS A 61 17.48 6.88 15.16
C HIS A 61 17.56 5.38 14.86
N SER A 62 16.43 4.71 14.64
CA SER A 62 16.33 3.26 14.42
C SER A 62 17.34 2.75 13.38
N ALA A 63 18.52 2.34 13.86
CA ALA A 63 19.63 1.99 12.98
C ALA A 63 19.29 0.67 12.28
N PRO A 64 19.39 0.62 10.93
CA PRO A 64 19.16 -0.63 10.22
C PRO A 64 20.28 -1.62 10.51
N ALA A 65 20.08 -2.90 10.16
CA ALA A 65 21.08 -3.95 10.41
C ALA A 65 22.40 -3.72 9.66
N SER A 66 22.34 -3.08 8.49
CA SER A 66 23.49 -2.65 7.70
C SER A 66 23.08 -1.61 6.66
N ALA A 67 24.05 -1.05 5.94
CA ALA A 67 23.79 -0.14 4.82
C ALA A 67 22.92 -0.77 3.72
N GLU A 68 23.00 -2.10 3.50
CA GLU A 68 22.19 -2.78 2.47
C GLU A 68 20.69 -2.82 2.81
N HIS A 69 20.30 -2.50 4.05
CA HIS A 69 18.90 -2.42 4.47
C HIS A 69 18.30 -1.02 4.30
N ILE A 70 18.94 -0.14 3.53
CA ILE A 70 18.47 1.21 3.26
C ILE A 70 18.00 1.28 1.81
N CYS A 71 16.76 1.73 1.60
CA CYS A 71 16.21 1.97 0.27
C CYS A 71 15.83 3.43 0.07
N PHE A 72 15.99 3.91 -1.17
CA PHE A 72 15.54 5.22 -1.61
C PHE A 72 14.17 5.12 -2.28
N GLN A 73 13.33 6.13 -2.07
CA GLN A 73 12.08 6.27 -2.81
C GLN A 73 12.33 7.02 -4.12
N TYR A 74 11.63 6.61 -5.17
CA TYR A 74 11.77 7.20 -6.50
C TYR A 74 10.75 8.31 -6.70
N PHE A 75 11.19 9.49 -7.13
CA PHE A 75 10.24 10.51 -7.56
C PHE A 75 9.75 10.22 -8.97
N ASN A 76 8.44 10.00 -9.13
CA ASN A 76 7.79 9.92 -10.42
C ASN A 76 7.35 11.34 -10.85
N PRO A 77 7.99 11.96 -11.85
CA PRO A 77 7.68 13.32 -12.26
C PRO A 77 6.30 13.46 -12.92
N HIS A 78 5.80 12.40 -13.57
CA HIS A 78 4.50 12.42 -14.25
C HIS A 78 3.34 12.42 -13.26
N ALA A 79 3.45 11.59 -12.22
CA ALA A 79 2.44 11.49 -11.17
C ALA A 79 2.70 12.45 -10.00
N ARG A 80 3.82 13.19 -10.02
CA ARG A 80 4.28 14.08 -8.95
C ARG A 80 4.23 13.43 -7.56
N GLN A 81 4.63 12.16 -7.48
CA GLN A 81 4.56 11.39 -6.25
C GLN A 81 5.84 10.58 -6.06
N LEU A 82 6.12 10.27 -4.80
CA LEU A 82 7.12 9.26 -4.44
C LEU A 82 6.54 7.87 -4.68
N VAL A 83 7.39 6.98 -5.18
CA VAL A 83 7.05 5.61 -5.55
C VAL A 83 8.02 4.66 -4.86
N ASP A 84 7.45 3.62 -4.27
CA ASP A 84 8.20 2.54 -3.64
C ASP A 84 9.13 1.88 -4.66
N PRO A 85 10.35 1.46 -4.30
CA PRO A 85 11.27 0.75 -5.19
C PRO A 85 10.66 -0.43 -5.95
N THR A 86 9.79 -1.20 -5.30
CA THR A 86 9.13 -2.37 -5.93
C THR A 86 8.10 -1.92 -6.95
N GLU A 87 7.37 -0.84 -6.69
CA GLU A 87 6.44 -0.21 -7.63
C GLU A 87 7.19 0.49 -8.78
N ALA A 88 8.32 1.13 -8.49
CA ALA A 88 9.13 1.85 -9.47
C ALA A 88 9.69 0.90 -10.54
N SER A 89 10.12 -0.29 -10.14
CA SER A 89 10.61 -1.32 -11.04
C SER A 89 9.54 -1.83 -12.02
N LEU A 90 8.26 -1.77 -11.63
CA LEU A 90 7.12 -2.09 -12.50
C LEU A 90 6.75 -0.94 -13.44
N LEU A 91 6.86 0.31 -12.96
CA LEU A 91 6.54 1.50 -13.75
C LEU A 91 7.65 1.88 -14.74
N PHE A 92 8.89 1.53 -14.43
CA PHE A 92 10.07 1.89 -15.23
C PHE A 92 10.93 0.65 -15.55
N PRO A 93 10.38 -0.37 -16.24
CA PRO A 93 11.07 -1.65 -16.48
C PRO A 93 12.30 -1.54 -17.39
N SER A 94 12.45 -0.44 -18.14
CA SER A 94 13.57 -0.20 -19.06
C SER A 94 14.64 0.76 -18.55
N SER A 95 14.43 1.45 -17.42
CA SER A 95 15.51 2.16 -16.76
C SER A 95 16.25 1.15 -15.91
N THR A 96 17.50 0.85 -16.28
CA THR A 96 18.47 0.47 -15.26
C THR A 96 18.36 1.50 -14.14
N ILE A 97 17.72 1.11 -13.04
CA ILE A 97 17.71 1.87 -11.78
C ILE A 97 19.12 1.77 -11.23
N ALA A 98 20.05 2.43 -11.92
CA ALA A 98 21.45 2.43 -11.68
C ALA A 98 21.90 3.89 -11.72
N GLY A 99 22.04 4.46 -10.54
CA GLY A 99 23.23 5.25 -10.23
C GLY A 99 23.28 6.70 -10.70
N SER A 100 22.22 7.48 -10.57
CA SER A 100 22.40 8.94 -10.49
C SER A 100 21.57 9.55 -9.39
N PHE A 101 22.13 10.59 -8.77
CA PHE A 101 21.55 11.46 -7.75
C PHE A 101 20.34 12.28 -8.24
N ASP A 102 19.58 11.76 -9.21
CA ASP A 102 18.36 12.36 -9.75
C ASP A 102 17.12 12.01 -8.90
N PHE A 103 17.29 11.25 -7.82
CA PHE A 103 16.23 10.79 -6.90
C PHE A 103 15.88 11.78 -5.78
N VAL A 104 16.52 12.94 -5.77
CA VAL A 104 16.21 14.02 -4.82
C VAL A 104 14.97 14.77 -5.30
N TRP A 105 14.00 14.97 -4.42
CA TRP A 105 12.85 15.84 -4.72
C TRP A 105 13.35 17.25 -5.12
N PRO A 106 13.10 17.73 -6.35
CA PRO A 106 13.73 18.94 -6.88
C PRO A 106 13.10 20.26 -6.38
N GLY A 107 12.15 20.21 -5.45
CA GLY A 107 11.46 21.40 -4.95
C GLY A 107 12.13 22.00 -3.72
N GLY A 108 12.96 23.04 -3.90
CA GLY A 108 13.42 23.93 -2.83
C GLY A 108 14.94 24.22 -2.82
N GLU A 109 15.36 25.15 -1.95
CA GLU A 109 16.79 25.42 -1.67
C GLU A 109 17.49 24.25 -0.97
N GLN A 110 16.73 23.43 -0.22
CA GLN A 110 17.18 22.18 0.41
C GLN A 110 16.71 20.94 -0.35
N ARG A 111 17.65 20.03 -0.56
CA ARG A 111 17.41 18.73 -1.21
C ARG A 111 16.91 17.72 -0.20
N LYS A 112 15.83 17.01 -0.51
CA LYS A 112 15.23 15.99 0.36
C LYS A 112 15.40 14.59 -0.23
N LEU A 113 15.82 13.65 0.60
CA LEU A 113 15.90 12.23 0.25
C LEU A 113 15.00 11.42 1.19
N PHE A 114 14.04 10.72 0.60
CA PHE A 114 13.12 9.85 1.33
C PHE A 114 13.66 8.44 1.37
N VAL A 115 13.77 7.91 2.58
CA VAL A 115 14.44 6.65 2.87
C VAL A 115 13.49 5.70 3.57
N THR A 116 13.52 4.42 3.19
CA THR A 116 12.81 3.34 3.88
C THR A 116 13.82 2.31 4.38
N LEU A 117 13.62 1.85 5.61
CA LEU A 117 14.41 0.78 6.18
C LEU A 117 13.79 -0.57 5.80
N LEU A 118 14.58 -1.43 5.17
CA LEU A 118 14.16 -2.72 4.68
C LEU A 118 14.36 -3.81 5.75
N PRO A 119 13.44 -4.77 5.87
CA PRO A 119 13.63 -5.95 6.73
C PRO A 119 14.62 -6.96 6.12
N ILE A 120 14.92 -6.84 4.82
CA ILE A 120 15.87 -7.69 4.08
C ILE A 120 16.87 -6.83 3.29
N PRO A 121 18.07 -7.34 2.95
CA PRO A 121 19.03 -6.60 2.13
C PRO A 121 18.48 -6.26 0.75
N TRP A 122 18.78 -5.06 0.25
CA TRP A 122 18.36 -4.53 -1.06
C TRP A 122 18.66 -5.47 -2.24
N ARG A 123 19.75 -6.24 -2.15
CA ARG A 123 20.15 -7.21 -3.18
C ARG A 123 19.30 -8.47 -3.21
N ALA A 124 18.73 -8.86 -2.07
CA ALA A 124 17.87 -10.03 -1.95
C ALA A 124 16.41 -9.72 -2.30
N LEU A 125 16.01 -8.44 -2.20
CA LEU A 125 14.66 -7.97 -2.46
C LEU A 125 14.18 -8.34 -3.88
N ASP A 126 12.97 -8.89 -3.95
CA ASP A 126 12.25 -9.05 -5.21
C ASP A 126 11.75 -7.69 -5.71
N LYS A 127 12.25 -7.31 -6.89
CA LYS A 127 11.92 -6.03 -7.54
C LYS A 127 10.80 -6.16 -8.56
N LEU A 128 10.31 -7.38 -8.84
CA LEU A 128 9.28 -7.64 -9.84
C LEU A 128 7.89 -7.83 -9.21
N ARG A 129 7.83 -8.20 -7.93
CA ARG A 129 6.56 -8.47 -7.22
C ARG A 129 6.39 -7.49 -6.08
N THR A 130 5.44 -6.56 -6.23
CA THR A 130 5.02 -5.68 -5.13
C THR A 130 3.92 -6.36 -4.36
N VAL A 131 4.14 -6.60 -3.07
CA VAL A 131 3.12 -7.15 -2.17
C VAL A 131 2.69 -6.06 -1.19
N LEU A 132 1.40 -5.76 -1.17
CA LEU A 132 0.80 -4.78 -0.27
C LEU A 132 -0.09 -5.50 0.73
N PHE A 133 -0.03 -5.11 2.00
CA PHE A 133 -0.93 -5.64 3.01
C PHE A 133 -2.07 -4.66 3.29
N ASN A 134 -3.28 -5.01 2.85
CA ASN A 134 -4.48 -4.20 3.01
C ASN A 134 -5.16 -4.49 4.36
N VAL A 135 -4.95 -3.58 5.32
CA VAL A 135 -5.55 -3.67 6.66
C VAL A 135 -6.64 -2.61 6.90
N GLY A 136 -6.86 -1.72 5.93
CA GLY A 136 -7.76 -0.57 6.04
C GLY A 136 -7.10 0.66 6.67
N GLY A 137 -7.81 1.78 6.73
CA GLY A 137 -7.43 3.00 7.43
C GLY A 137 -6.39 3.84 6.71
N GLY A 138 -6.17 3.55 5.43
CA GLY A 138 -5.02 4.06 4.69
C GLY A 138 -3.68 3.45 5.09
N ILE A 139 -3.69 2.45 5.98
CA ILE A 139 -2.52 1.67 6.34
C ILE A 139 -2.38 0.56 5.30
N ARG A 140 -1.32 0.66 4.49
CA ARG A 140 -1.00 -0.28 3.40
C ARG A 140 0.51 -0.52 3.35
N PRO A 141 1.08 -1.18 4.37
CA PRO A 141 2.51 -1.45 4.38
C PRO A 141 2.88 -2.35 3.20
N THR A 142 4.03 -2.04 2.58
CA THR A 142 4.68 -2.93 1.62
C THR A 142 5.27 -4.11 2.38
N VAL A 143 5.00 -5.32 1.90
CA VAL A 143 5.62 -6.55 2.40
C VAL A 143 6.80 -6.85 1.50
N TYR A 144 8.01 -6.71 2.03
CA TYR A 144 9.25 -6.94 1.30
C TYR A 144 9.56 -8.44 1.28
N ILE A 145 9.64 -9.01 0.09
CA ILE A 145 9.90 -10.45 -0.12
C ILE A 145 11.21 -10.64 -0.87
N GLU A 146 11.84 -11.79 -0.69
CA GLU A 146 13.04 -12.17 -1.44
C GLU A 146 12.68 -12.66 -2.84
N ALA A 147 13.64 -12.60 -3.78
CA ALA A 147 13.46 -13.11 -5.15
C ALA A 147 13.47 -14.65 -5.22
N ARG A 148 12.50 -15.29 -4.56
CA ARG A 148 12.33 -16.76 -4.53
C ARG A 148 10.85 -17.19 -4.50
N PRO A 149 10.56 -18.48 -4.68
CA PRO A 149 9.21 -19.01 -4.45
C PRO A 149 8.77 -18.90 -3.00
N TYR A 150 7.47 -18.61 -2.83
CA TYR A 150 6.78 -18.56 -1.53
C TYR A 150 5.50 -19.37 -1.61
N LYS A 151 5.22 -20.14 -0.56
CA LYS A 151 3.85 -20.58 -0.27
C LYS A 151 3.03 -19.42 0.31
N LEU A 152 1.71 -19.45 0.13
CA LEU A 152 0.84 -18.42 0.70
C LEU A 152 0.89 -18.38 2.23
N ALA A 153 0.96 -19.54 2.91
CA ALA A 153 1.20 -19.60 4.35
C ALA A 153 2.45 -18.81 4.78
N GLU A 154 3.54 -18.95 4.04
CA GLU A 154 4.80 -18.26 4.33
C GLU A 154 4.66 -16.75 4.10
N LEU A 155 4.04 -16.36 2.98
CA LEU A 155 3.77 -14.97 2.65
C LEU A 155 2.89 -14.29 3.70
N PHE A 156 1.84 -14.97 4.17
CA PHE A 156 0.91 -14.47 5.17
C PHE A 156 1.59 -14.24 6.52
N ARG A 157 2.42 -15.19 6.97
CA ARG A 157 3.24 -15.03 8.18
C ARG A 157 4.18 -13.84 8.04
N LEU A 158 4.87 -13.72 6.90
CA LEU A 158 5.79 -12.62 6.64
C LEU A 158 5.09 -11.25 6.63
N ALA A 159 3.91 -11.17 6.01
CA ALA A 159 3.09 -9.96 5.99
C ALA A 159 2.68 -9.53 7.40
N GLN A 160 2.27 -10.47 8.24
CA GLN A 160 1.94 -10.20 9.63
C GLN A 160 3.17 -9.74 10.43
N GLU A 161 4.32 -10.40 10.29
CA GLU A 161 5.54 -10.06 11.02
C GLU A 161 6.04 -8.65 10.66
N GLN A 162 6.09 -8.31 9.37
CA GLN A 162 6.57 -7.00 8.92
C GLN A 162 5.59 -5.87 9.26
N ALA A 163 4.29 -6.14 9.20
CA ALA A 163 3.28 -5.12 9.50
C ALA A 163 2.93 -5.02 10.98
N ALA A 164 3.29 -6.00 11.83
CA ALA A 164 2.92 -6.03 13.25
C ALA A 164 3.06 -4.69 14.00
N PRO A 165 4.13 -3.87 13.80
CA PRO A 165 4.25 -2.57 14.46
C PRO A 165 3.16 -1.54 14.09
N CYS A 166 2.48 -1.78 12.97
CA CYS A 166 1.49 -0.89 12.36
C CYS A 166 0.06 -1.40 12.51
N LEU A 167 -0.10 -2.65 12.96
CA LEU A 167 -1.40 -3.29 13.02
C LEU A 167 -2.12 -2.97 14.33
N PRO A 168 -3.41 -2.62 14.26
CA PRO A 168 -4.26 -2.52 15.45
C PRO A 168 -4.31 -3.83 16.24
N ASP A 169 -4.31 -3.75 17.57
CA ASP A 169 -4.30 -4.91 18.49
C ASP A 169 -5.46 -5.90 18.26
N ASP A 170 -6.62 -5.40 17.82
CA ASP A 170 -7.77 -6.23 17.49
C ASP A 170 -7.50 -7.09 16.24
N ILE A 171 -6.88 -6.51 15.21
CA ILE A 171 -6.52 -7.22 13.98
C ILE A 171 -5.39 -8.23 14.25
N CYS A 172 -4.37 -7.83 15.02
CA CYS A 172 -3.30 -8.73 15.44
C CYS A 172 -3.83 -9.98 16.15
N ARG A 173 -4.73 -9.80 17.13
CA ARG A 173 -5.35 -10.91 17.86
C ARG A 173 -6.22 -11.78 16.97
N TYR A 174 -7.03 -11.18 16.10
CA TYR A 174 -7.87 -11.91 15.16
C TYR A 174 -7.04 -12.83 14.25
N MET A 175 -5.97 -12.31 13.65
CA MET A 175 -5.11 -13.10 12.77
C MET A 175 -4.36 -14.20 13.53
N ALA A 176 -3.78 -13.87 14.69
CA ALA A 176 -3.04 -14.84 15.51
C ALA A 176 -3.94 -16.01 15.95
N ASN A 177 -5.18 -15.73 16.35
CA ASN A 177 -6.14 -16.76 16.73
C ASN A 177 -6.56 -17.61 15.52
N GLY A 178 -6.90 -16.99 14.40
CA GLY A 178 -7.34 -17.73 13.22
C GLY A 178 -6.26 -18.64 12.65
N LEU A 179 -5.01 -18.18 12.59
CA LEU A 179 -3.87 -19.01 12.19
C LEU A 179 -3.66 -20.20 13.14
N LYS A 180 -3.81 -20.00 14.45
CA LYS A 180 -3.72 -21.07 15.45
C LYS A 180 -4.84 -22.11 15.31
N GLU A 181 -6.03 -21.68 14.91
CA GLU A 181 -7.23 -22.51 14.77
C GLU A 181 -7.38 -23.10 13.35
N GLY A 182 -6.47 -22.79 12.42
CA GLY A 182 -6.57 -23.21 11.02
C GLY A 182 -7.75 -22.57 10.27
N ILE A 183 -8.23 -21.42 10.74
CA ILE A 183 -9.31 -20.65 10.14
C ILE A 183 -8.69 -19.64 9.17
N PRO A 184 -9.13 -19.61 7.89
CA PRO A 184 -8.66 -18.60 6.95
C PRO A 184 -8.99 -17.18 7.42
N VAL A 185 -7.93 -16.41 7.69
CA VAL A 185 -8.00 -14.99 8.09
C VAL A 185 -7.40 -14.04 7.06
N LEU A 186 -6.62 -14.57 6.12
CA LEU A 186 -5.94 -13.81 5.08
C LEU A 186 -6.25 -14.43 3.72
N ARG A 187 -6.18 -13.59 2.70
CA ARG A 187 -6.25 -14.01 1.30
C ARG A 187 -5.26 -13.20 0.47
N LEU A 188 -4.85 -13.76 -0.66
CA LEU A 188 -4.10 -13.04 -1.67
C LEU A 188 -5.03 -12.67 -2.83
N ILE A 189 -4.95 -11.43 -3.28
CA ILE A 189 -5.62 -10.92 -4.46
C ILE A 189 -4.55 -10.60 -5.51
N SER A 190 -4.74 -11.13 -6.72
CA SER A 190 -3.87 -10.86 -7.86
C SER A 190 -4.70 -10.48 -9.10
N GLY A 191 -4.04 -9.88 -10.10
CA GLY A 191 -4.68 -9.57 -11.39
C GLY A 191 -5.64 -8.37 -11.35
N PHE A 192 -5.14 -7.18 -11.00
CA PHE A 192 -5.92 -5.93 -10.95
C PHE A 192 -6.29 -5.34 -12.32
N THR A 193 -6.41 -6.16 -13.37
CA THR A 193 -7.04 -5.73 -14.62
C THR A 193 -8.55 -5.79 -14.46
N ASP A 194 -9.24 -4.83 -15.09
CA ASP A 194 -10.67 -4.50 -15.02
C ASP A 194 -11.68 -5.68 -15.03
N ARG A 195 -11.26 -6.90 -15.36
CA ARG A 195 -12.12 -8.09 -15.46
C ARG A 195 -11.56 -9.39 -14.86
N THR A 196 -10.37 -9.42 -14.27
CA THR A 196 -9.74 -10.70 -13.86
C THR A 196 -9.01 -10.64 -12.53
N GLN A 197 -9.72 -10.31 -11.47
CA GLN A 197 -9.22 -10.52 -10.12
C GLN A 197 -9.23 -12.01 -9.79
N ARG A 198 -8.13 -12.51 -9.25
CA ARG A 198 -8.03 -13.86 -8.70
C ARG A 198 -7.84 -13.78 -7.21
N VAL A 199 -8.65 -14.56 -6.48
CA VAL A 199 -8.60 -14.65 -5.03
C VAL A 199 -8.05 -16.01 -4.66
N HIS A 200 -6.99 -16.01 -3.86
CA HIS A 200 -6.33 -17.20 -3.37
C HIS A 200 -6.42 -17.24 -1.85
N VAL A 201 -6.96 -18.33 -1.30
CA VAL A 201 -7.19 -18.50 0.15
C VAL A 201 -6.52 -19.79 0.66
N VAL A 202 -6.10 -20.68 -0.24
CA VAL A 202 -5.47 -21.94 0.12
C VAL A 202 -4.00 -21.69 0.47
N GLU A 203 -3.64 -21.96 1.71
CA GLU A 203 -2.31 -21.65 2.25
C GLU A 203 -1.17 -22.41 1.56
N ASP A 204 -1.47 -23.58 1.00
CA ASP A 204 -0.51 -24.41 0.26
C ASP A 204 -0.27 -23.96 -1.19
N GLU A 205 -1.07 -23.02 -1.72
CA GLU A 205 -0.81 -22.44 -3.04
C GLU A 205 0.51 -21.65 -3.05
N GLU A 206 1.12 -21.56 -4.22
CA GLU A 206 2.32 -20.74 -4.41
C GLU A 206 1.93 -19.32 -4.84
N LEU A 207 2.68 -18.33 -4.32
CA LEU A 207 2.63 -16.97 -4.85
C LEU A 207 3.01 -17.01 -6.33
N PRO A 208 2.17 -16.49 -7.25
CA PRO A 208 2.50 -16.50 -8.66
C PRO A 208 3.84 -15.81 -8.95
N GLN A 209 4.66 -16.44 -9.80
CA GLN A 209 6.00 -15.94 -10.17
C GLN A 209 5.96 -14.76 -11.14
N ARG A 210 4.77 -14.37 -11.61
CA ARG A 210 4.60 -13.26 -12.55
C ARG A 210 4.88 -11.94 -11.84
N GLY A 211 5.61 -11.03 -12.49
CA GLY A 211 5.75 -9.66 -11.98
C GLY A 211 4.40 -8.94 -11.91
N GLY A 212 4.19 -8.14 -10.87
CA GLY A 212 2.96 -7.39 -10.68
C GLY A 212 2.68 -7.01 -9.23
N VAL A 213 1.54 -6.38 -9.03
CA VAL A 213 1.02 -6.00 -7.71
C VAL A 213 0.14 -7.12 -7.17
N TYR A 214 0.37 -7.45 -5.90
CA TYR A 214 -0.36 -8.44 -5.13
C TYR A 214 -0.86 -7.78 -3.84
N VAL A 215 -2.06 -8.15 -3.41
CA VAL A 215 -2.63 -7.62 -2.16
C VAL A 215 -2.95 -8.75 -1.23
N VAL A 216 -2.31 -8.77 -0.08
CA VAL A 216 -2.76 -9.56 1.07
C VAL A 216 -3.90 -8.78 1.71
N ASP A 217 -5.09 -9.37 1.83
CA ASP A 217 -6.27 -8.72 2.41
C ASP A 217 -6.77 -9.51 3.62
N VAL A 218 -7.19 -8.80 4.65
CA VAL A 218 -7.72 -9.42 5.88
C VAL A 218 -9.16 -9.84 5.64
N LEU A 219 -9.46 -11.13 5.79
CA LEU A 219 -10.82 -11.65 5.71
C LEU A 219 -11.67 -11.16 6.89
N ALA A 220 -12.91 -10.77 6.64
CA ALA A 220 -13.89 -10.44 7.67
C ALA A 220 -14.14 -11.66 8.55
N GLU A 221 -14.28 -11.42 9.85
CA GLU A 221 -14.65 -12.48 10.80
C GLU A 221 -16.03 -13.02 10.46
N LEU A 222 -16.18 -14.35 10.50
CA LEU A 222 -17.45 -15.02 10.24
C LEU A 222 -18.09 -15.49 11.54
N ARG A 223 -19.37 -15.18 11.68
CA ARG A 223 -20.24 -15.74 12.72
C ARG A 223 -21.17 -16.79 12.08
N PRO A 224 -21.70 -17.74 12.86
CA PRO A 224 -22.72 -18.66 12.34
C PRO A 224 -23.88 -17.90 11.68
N GLY A 225 -24.29 -18.35 10.48
CA GLY A 225 -25.34 -17.70 9.68
C GLY A 225 -24.87 -16.51 8.82
N PHE A 226 -23.55 -16.31 8.70
CA PHE A 226 -22.96 -15.30 7.84
C PHE A 226 -22.04 -15.91 6.78
N SER A 227 -21.97 -15.25 5.63
CA SER A 227 -21.06 -15.55 4.53
C SER A 227 -20.22 -14.32 4.15
N ARG A 228 -18.99 -14.58 3.71
CA ARG A 228 -18.08 -13.52 3.23
C ARG A 228 -18.45 -13.16 1.80
N VAL A 229 -18.52 -11.85 1.54
CA VAL A 229 -18.82 -11.32 0.22
C VAL A 229 -17.74 -10.34 -0.19
N ASN A 230 -17.30 -10.46 -1.44
CA ASN A 230 -16.31 -9.56 -2.03
C ASN A 230 -16.90 -8.18 -2.26
N VAL A 231 -16.10 -7.15 -2.02
CA VAL A 231 -16.46 -5.75 -2.24
C VAL A 231 -15.44 -5.14 -3.20
N VAL A 232 -15.92 -4.58 -4.30
CA VAL A 232 -15.10 -3.90 -5.32
C VAL A 232 -15.50 -2.43 -5.38
N PHE A 233 -14.52 -1.55 -5.54
CA PHE A 233 -14.71 -0.10 -5.58
C PHE A 233 -14.64 0.45 -7.01
N TYR A 234 -15.65 1.23 -7.38
CA TYR A 234 -15.75 1.91 -8.67
C TYR A 234 -15.89 3.41 -8.50
N GLY A 235 -15.54 4.16 -9.54
CA GLY A 235 -15.78 5.59 -9.63
C GLY A 235 -17.08 5.93 -10.36
N ARG A 236 -17.75 7.00 -9.93
CA ARG A 236 -19.03 7.49 -10.48
C ARG A 236 -19.06 7.81 -11.98
N ARG A 237 -17.91 7.86 -12.67
CA ARG A 237 -17.83 8.21 -14.09
C ARG A 237 -17.80 6.95 -14.95
N SER A 238 -18.77 6.83 -15.86
CA SER A 238 -18.86 5.73 -16.81
C SER A 238 -17.54 5.57 -17.58
N GLY A 239 -17.03 4.35 -17.64
CA GLY A 239 -15.76 4.03 -18.31
C GLY A 239 -14.50 4.17 -17.47
N GLU A 240 -14.59 4.58 -16.19
CA GLU A 240 -13.43 4.61 -15.29
C GLU A 240 -13.21 3.24 -14.62
N GLY A 241 -11.94 2.82 -14.58
CA GLY A 241 -11.50 1.54 -14.00
C GLY A 241 -11.63 1.49 -12.47
N GLN A 242 -11.36 0.32 -11.90
CA GLN A 242 -11.34 0.05 -10.47
C GLN A 242 -10.46 1.07 -9.72
N LEU A 243 -11.02 1.74 -8.70
CA LEU A 243 -10.36 2.86 -8.01
C LEU A 243 -9.48 2.43 -6.84
N ASP A 244 -9.88 1.37 -6.12
CA ASP A 244 -9.25 0.92 -4.88
C ASP A 244 -9.12 -0.62 -4.82
N PHE A 245 -8.33 -1.10 -3.87
CA PHE A 245 -8.15 -2.52 -3.66
C PHE A 245 -9.46 -3.17 -3.18
N PRO A 246 -9.84 -4.34 -3.72
CA PRO A 246 -11.01 -5.05 -3.24
C PRO A 246 -10.87 -5.41 -1.78
N THR A 247 -12.00 -5.48 -1.09
CA THR A 247 -12.08 -5.99 0.28
C THR A 247 -13.21 -7.01 0.39
N ASN A 248 -13.58 -7.36 1.61
CA ASN A 248 -14.67 -8.29 1.88
C ASN A 248 -15.36 -7.93 3.20
N ILE A 249 -16.65 -8.24 3.27
CA ILE A 249 -17.47 -8.09 4.49
C ILE A 249 -18.25 -9.37 4.75
N ALA A 250 -18.74 -9.54 5.98
CA ALA A 250 -19.69 -10.58 6.31
C ALA A 250 -21.13 -10.07 6.11
N LEU A 251 -21.96 -10.85 5.42
CA LEU A 251 -23.41 -10.66 5.28
C LEU A 251 -24.14 -11.86 5.86
N THR A 252 -25.37 -11.66 6.33
CA THR A 252 -26.25 -12.77 6.71
C THR A 252 -26.56 -13.64 5.49
N ASP A 253 -26.67 -14.94 5.70
CA ASP A 253 -27.05 -15.88 4.63
C ASP A 253 -28.47 -15.62 4.08
N GLY A 254 -29.30 -14.91 4.86
CA GLY A 254 -30.64 -14.45 4.47
C GLY A 254 -30.69 -13.08 3.79
N TYR A 255 -29.55 -12.40 3.63
CA TYR A 255 -29.44 -11.05 3.07
C TYR A 255 -30.35 -10.01 3.75
N GLU A 256 -30.38 -10.00 5.07
CA GLU A 256 -31.25 -9.15 5.88
C GLU A 256 -30.78 -7.69 5.97
N GLU A 257 -29.55 -7.41 5.55
CA GLU A 257 -28.94 -6.09 5.59
C GLU A 257 -29.61 -5.08 4.65
N THR A 258 -29.68 -3.84 5.10
CA THR A 258 -30.00 -2.68 4.26
C THR A 258 -28.77 -2.14 3.53
N GLY A 259 -28.98 -1.38 2.46
CA GLY A 259 -27.89 -0.69 1.75
C GLY A 259 -27.02 0.17 2.69
N GLU A 260 -27.63 0.87 3.65
CA GLU A 260 -26.92 1.68 4.65
C GLU A 260 -26.06 0.82 5.58
N GLU A 261 -26.58 -0.28 6.10
CA GLU A 261 -25.81 -1.20 6.95
C GLU A 261 -24.62 -1.82 6.20
N ILE A 262 -24.78 -2.13 4.91
CA ILE A 262 -23.70 -2.61 4.05
C ILE A 262 -22.59 -1.55 3.96
N VAL A 263 -22.94 -0.29 3.67
CA VAL A 263 -21.97 0.82 3.63
C VAL A 263 -21.24 0.96 4.95
N GLN A 264 -21.97 0.95 6.07
CA GLN A 264 -21.37 1.07 7.40
C GLN A 264 -20.40 -0.07 7.72
N ARG A 265 -20.73 -1.30 7.34
CA ARG A 265 -19.82 -2.45 7.49
C ARG A 265 -18.56 -2.30 6.63
N VAL A 266 -18.69 -1.84 5.39
CA VAL A 266 -17.55 -1.57 4.51
C VAL A 266 -16.67 -0.48 5.12
N VAL A 267 -17.26 0.64 5.55
CA VAL A 267 -16.56 1.77 6.18
C VAL A 267 -15.81 1.34 7.44
N ALA A 268 -16.45 0.55 8.31
CA ALA A 268 -15.80 0.01 9.50
C ALA A 268 -14.65 -0.93 9.13
N LYS A 269 -14.85 -1.83 8.16
CA LYS A 269 -13.86 -2.80 7.72
C LYS A 269 -12.61 -2.14 7.15
N ILE A 270 -12.79 -1.16 6.27
CA ILE A 270 -11.68 -0.44 5.66
C ILE A 270 -11.22 0.74 6.52
N ARG A 271 -11.81 0.97 7.69
CA ARG A 271 -11.55 2.12 8.58
C ARG A 271 -11.51 3.45 7.80
N ALA A 272 -12.55 3.72 7.01
CA ALA A 272 -12.56 4.86 6.09
C ALA A 272 -12.33 6.19 6.86
N THR A 273 -11.54 7.09 6.27
CA THR A 273 -11.29 8.43 6.81
C THR A 273 -12.27 9.49 6.28
N ALA A 274 -13.17 9.10 5.37
CA ALA A 274 -14.16 9.98 4.77
C ALA A 274 -15.18 10.49 5.80
N SER A 275 -15.71 11.69 5.58
CA SER A 275 -16.74 12.26 6.46
C SER A 275 -18.05 11.47 6.36
N ALA A 276 -18.88 11.51 7.40
CA ALA A 276 -20.19 10.86 7.40
C ALA A 276 -21.09 11.34 6.24
N GLU A 277 -20.98 12.62 5.87
CA GLU A 277 -21.70 13.19 4.72
C GLU A 277 -21.24 12.56 3.40
N GLU A 278 -19.93 12.35 3.24
CA GLU A 278 -19.37 11.72 2.04
C GLU A 278 -19.76 10.25 1.96
N VAL A 279 -19.65 9.52 3.08
CA VAL A 279 -20.07 8.12 3.21
C VAL A 279 -21.55 7.96 2.85
N GLY A 280 -22.41 8.89 3.28
CA GLY A 280 -23.84 8.89 2.94
C GLY A 280 -24.14 9.03 1.44
N ARG A 281 -23.14 9.41 0.63
CA ARG A 281 -23.25 9.49 -0.84
C ARG A 281 -22.76 8.21 -1.53
N TRP A 282 -22.25 7.22 -0.81
CA TRP A 282 -21.78 5.98 -1.43
C TRP A 282 -22.96 5.17 -1.93
N ILE A 283 -22.84 4.62 -3.14
CA ILE A 283 -23.89 3.84 -3.78
C ILE A 283 -23.48 2.37 -3.71
N VAL A 284 -24.34 1.55 -3.11
CA VAL A 284 -24.19 0.10 -3.09
C VAL A 284 -24.93 -0.49 -4.28
N ALA A 285 -24.27 -1.38 -5.00
CA ALA A 285 -24.92 -2.26 -5.94
C ALA A 285 -24.42 -3.69 -5.75
N VAL A 286 -25.24 -4.63 -6.17
CA VAL A 286 -25.00 -6.07 -6.12
C VAL A 286 -24.84 -6.59 -7.53
N ARG A 287 -23.87 -7.47 -7.75
CA ARG A 287 -23.64 -8.12 -9.03
C ARG A 287 -23.94 -9.62 -8.91
N GLY A 288 -24.83 -10.12 -9.76
CA GLY A 288 -25.10 -11.55 -9.92
C GLY A 288 -24.05 -12.21 -10.83
N GLY A 289 -23.95 -13.54 -10.79
CA GLY A 289 -22.96 -14.30 -11.54
C GLY A 289 -23.02 -14.15 -13.07
N SER A 290 -24.14 -13.68 -13.64
CA SER A 290 -24.24 -13.34 -15.07
C SER A 290 -23.67 -11.96 -15.41
N GLY A 291 -23.29 -11.17 -14.41
CA GLY A 291 -22.86 -9.77 -14.53
C GLY A 291 -24.00 -8.75 -14.37
N VAL A 292 -25.26 -9.19 -14.23
CA VAL A 292 -26.39 -8.30 -13.93
C VAL A 292 -26.13 -7.55 -12.63
N THR A 293 -26.30 -6.23 -12.66
CA THR A 293 -26.04 -5.35 -11.52
C THR A 293 -27.30 -4.60 -11.10
N ARG A 294 -27.61 -4.55 -9.81
CA ARG A 294 -28.72 -3.76 -9.24
C ARG A 294 -28.27 -2.92 -8.07
N THR A 295 -28.74 -1.68 -8.03
CA THR A 295 -28.50 -0.77 -6.91
C THR A 295 -29.37 -1.14 -5.73
N VAL A 296 -28.80 -1.10 -4.52
CA VAL A 296 -29.52 -1.28 -3.25
C VAL A 296 -29.73 0.10 -2.64
N GLY A 297 -30.99 0.51 -2.49
CA GLY A 297 -31.32 1.76 -1.81
C GLY A 297 -30.86 1.76 -0.34
N PRO A 298 -30.61 2.93 0.28
CA PRO A 298 -30.10 2.98 1.65
C PRO A 298 -30.97 2.23 2.67
N LYS A 299 -32.29 2.32 2.53
CA LYS A 299 -33.28 1.64 3.42
C LYS A 299 -33.83 0.34 2.83
N GLU A 300 -33.33 -0.06 1.68
CA GLU A 300 -33.81 -1.24 0.98
C GLU A 300 -33.10 -2.48 1.52
N VAL A 301 -33.87 -3.51 1.85
CA VAL A 301 -33.35 -4.79 2.33
C VAL A 301 -32.80 -5.58 1.16
N LEU A 302 -31.53 -6.00 1.26
CA LEU A 302 -30.78 -6.70 0.22
C LEU A 302 -31.51 -7.95 -0.28
N LYS A 303 -32.21 -8.68 0.59
CA LYS A 303 -33.03 -9.85 0.24
C LYS A 303 -34.01 -9.57 -0.90
N ARG A 304 -34.65 -8.39 -0.93
CA ARG A 304 -35.60 -8.04 -2.00
C ARG A 304 -34.86 -7.84 -3.32
N VAL A 305 -33.74 -7.13 -3.30
CA VAL A 305 -32.91 -6.91 -4.49
C VAL A 305 -32.35 -8.23 -5.03
N MET A 306 -31.92 -9.14 -4.15
CA MET A 306 -31.45 -10.47 -4.55
C MET A 306 -32.57 -11.33 -5.17
N GLN A 307 -33.82 -11.20 -4.69
CA GLN A 307 -34.99 -11.85 -5.31
C GLN A 307 -35.29 -11.28 -6.71
N GLU A 308 -35.02 -9.99 -6.95
CA GLU A 308 -35.21 -9.37 -8.27
C GLU A 308 -34.11 -9.75 -9.26
N ILE A 309 -32.88 -9.99 -8.80
CA ILE A 309 -31.78 -10.50 -9.63
C ILE A 309 -32.03 -11.97 -9.98
N ASP A 310 -32.55 -12.75 -9.03
CA ASP A 310 -32.77 -14.20 -9.15
C ASP A 310 -31.47 -14.98 -9.47
N GLU A 311 -30.36 -14.54 -8.90
CA GLU A 311 -29.05 -15.19 -9.04
C GLU A 311 -28.27 -15.23 -7.73
N LYS A 312 -27.21 -16.04 -7.70
CA LYS A 312 -26.24 -16.01 -6.61
C LYS A 312 -25.44 -14.71 -6.65
N LEU A 313 -25.26 -14.09 -5.48
CA LEU A 313 -24.40 -12.92 -5.32
C LEU A 313 -22.95 -13.27 -5.67
N GLU A 314 -22.39 -12.57 -6.65
CA GLU A 314 -20.98 -12.66 -7.02
C GLU A 314 -20.15 -11.70 -6.14
N CYS A 315 -20.53 -10.42 -6.13
CA CYS A 315 -19.88 -9.39 -5.34
C CYS A 315 -20.77 -8.18 -5.10
N LEU A 316 -20.36 -7.36 -4.14
CA LEU A 316 -20.84 -6.01 -3.94
C LEU A 316 -19.94 -5.03 -4.70
N THR A 317 -20.57 -4.06 -5.35
CA THR A 317 -19.90 -2.92 -5.98
C THR A 317 -20.25 -1.67 -5.21
N ILE A 318 -19.25 -0.96 -4.71
CA ILE A 318 -19.41 0.32 -4.02
C ILE A 318 -18.90 1.42 -4.95
N ASP A 319 -19.82 2.27 -5.38
CA ASP A 319 -19.49 3.46 -6.14
C ASP A 319 -19.30 4.65 -5.19
N ARG A 320 -18.09 5.21 -5.20
CA ARG A 320 -17.68 6.33 -4.35
C ARG A 320 -17.62 7.63 -5.18
N PRO A 321 -18.07 8.78 -4.65
CA PRO A 321 -17.60 10.05 -5.15
C PRO A 321 -16.06 10.05 -5.12
N ARG A 322 -15.38 10.56 -6.16
CA ARG A 322 -13.92 10.75 -6.07
C ARG A 322 -13.64 11.70 -4.90
N SER A 323 -13.22 11.15 -3.76
CA SER A 323 -12.45 11.90 -2.79
C SER A 323 -11.05 12.11 -3.38
N SER A 324 -10.51 13.31 -3.20
CA SER A 324 -9.10 13.60 -3.45
C SER A 324 -8.19 12.69 -2.59
N SER A 325 -8.73 12.16 -1.49
CA SER A 325 -8.10 11.26 -0.55
C SER A 325 -8.50 9.81 -0.79
N ARG A 326 -7.74 9.10 -1.63
CA ARG A 326 -7.79 7.63 -1.72
C ARG A 326 -7.59 7.00 -0.34
N ASP A 327 -8.64 6.67 0.40
CA ASP A 327 -8.59 5.99 1.71
C ASP A 327 -7.32 6.36 2.52
N GLY A 328 -7.07 7.64 2.79
CA GLY A 328 -5.88 8.15 3.49
C GLY A 328 -4.52 8.17 2.76
N VAL A 329 -4.35 7.46 1.63
CA VAL A 329 -3.10 7.40 0.85
C VAL A 329 -2.97 8.55 -0.15
N GLY A 330 -4.09 9.08 -0.65
CA GLY A 330 -4.08 10.23 -1.58
C GLY A 330 -3.58 11.52 -0.93
N GLU A 331 -4.05 11.81 0.29
CA GLU A 331 -3.71 13.05 0.99
C GLU A 331 -2.37 13.02 1.73
N ALA A 332 -1.82 11.86 2.09
CA ALA A 332 -0.47 11.83 2.68
C ALA A 332 0.63 12.03 1.63
N ARG A 333 0.47 11.44 0.42
CA ARG A 333 1.39 11.68 -0.70
C ARG A 333 1.16 13.04 -1.36
N GLN A 334 -0.06 13.57 -1.35
CA GLN A 334 -0.35 14.97 -1.74
C GLN A 334 -0.12 15.98 -0.62
N GLY A 335 0.01 15.57 0.64
CA GLY A 335 0.23 16.46 1.79
C GLY A 335 1.63 17.06 1.81
N VAL A 336 2.58 16.40 1.15
CA VAL A 336 3.88 16.99 0.79
C VAL A 336 3.74 18.00 -0.37
N ALA A 337 2.71 17.85 -1.22
CA ALA A 337 2.41 18.76 -2.32
C ALA A 337 1.46 19.92 -1.93
N HIS A 338 0.74 19.84 -0.80
CA HIS A 338 -0.25 20.85 -0.36
C HIS A 338 0.10 21.58 0.94
N SER A 339 1.33 21.44 1.45
CA SER A 339 1.92 22.38 2.40
C SER A 339 2.72 23.50 1.67
N ILE A 340 2.24 23.91 0.50
CA ILE A 340 2.63 25.16 -0.17
C ILE A 340 1.44 26.11 -0.07
N VAL A 341 1.39 26.87 1.01
CA VAL A 341 0.74 28.17 0.98
C VAL A 341 1.74 29.10 0.25
N ILE A 342 1.31 29.66 -0.88
CA ILE A 342 2.07 30.69 -1.61
C ILE A 342 2.31 31.90 -0.69
#